data_AF-A0A963BLM4-F1
#
_entry.id   AF-A0A963BLM4-F1
#
_cell.length_a   1.000
_cell.length_b   1.000
_cell.length_c   1.000
_cell.angle_alpha   90.00
_cell.angle_beta   90.00
_cell.angle_gamma   90.00
#
_symmetry.space_group_name_H-M   'P 1'
#
loop_
_entity.id
_entity.type
_entity.pdbx_description
1 polymer ?
#
loop_
_entity_poly.entity_id
_entity_poly.type
_entity_poly.pdbx_seq_one_letter_code
_entity_poly.pdbx_strand_id
1 'polypeptide(L)' 'MQLCHVFDVHRSSYRTWRDTPMRLSLDEKRLRARIRAAHTLSRGSAGARTVARMVTEMACSSAVTAPVGG' A
#
# COMPACT_ATOMS: atom_id res chain seq x y z
N MET A 1 31.57 -2.02 0.08
CA MET A 1 30.17 -1.75 -0.30
C MET A 1 30.00 -2.03 -1.80
N GLN A 2 30.04 -3.30 -2.22
CA GLN A 2 29.93 -3.67 -3.65
C GLN A 2 28.47 -3.69 -4.15
N LEU A 3 27.52 -3.96 -3.26
CA LEU A 3 26.11 -4.15 -3.61
C LEU A 3 25.48 -2.92 -4.31
N CYS A 4 25.79 -1.71 -3.85
CA CYS A 4 25.23 -0.47 -4.42
C CYS A 4 25.71 -0.20 -5.85
N HIS A 5 26.92 -0.65 -6.21
CA HIS A 5 27.48 -0.49 -7.56
C HIS A 5 26.91 -1.53 -8.54
N VAL A 6 26.65 -2.75 -8.06
CA VAL A 6 26.07 -3.84 -8.86
C VAL A 6 24.62 -3.55 -9.25
N PHE A 7 23.85 -2.90 -8.38
CA PHE A 7 22.45 -2.56 -8.62
C PHE A 7 22.21 -1.13 -9.14
N ASP A 8 23.28 -0.38 -9.41
CA ASP A 8 23.22 1.04 -9.78
C ASP A 8 22.34 1.89 -8.83
N VAL A 9 22.33 1.52 -7.54
CA VAL A 9 21.56 2.23 -6.51
C VAL A 9 22.49 3.17 -5.77
N HIS A 10 22.17 4.46 -5.77
CA HIS A 10 22.95 5.44 -5.04
C HIS A 10 22.98 5.13 -3.54
N ARG A 11 24.14 5.32 -2.90
CA ARG A 11 24.37 4.96 -1.50
C ARG A 11 23.41 5.65 -0.54
N SER A 12 22.98 6.88 -0.85
CA SER A 12 21.99 7.62 -0.05
C SER A 12 20.60 6.98 -0.14
N SER A 13 20.14 6.66 -1.35
CA SER A 13 18.85 6.00 -1.58
C SER A 13 18.79 4.64 -0.90
N TYR A 14 19.86 3.85 -1.02
CA TYR A 14 19.96 2.56 -0.34
C TYR A 14 19.94 2.70 1.17
N ARG A 15 20.62 3.71 1.73
CA ARG A 15 20.63 3.97 3.17
C ARG A 15 19.24 4.33 3.68
N THR A 16 18.56 5.29 3.04
CA THR A 16 17.20 5.68 3.41
C THR A 16 16.24 4.50 3.32
N TRP A 17 16.32 3.69 2.26
CA TRP A 17 15.51 2.48 2.12
C TRP A 17 15.80 1.44 3.21
N ARG A 18 17.07 1.17 3.50
CA ARG A 18 17.49 0.22 4.53
C ARG A 18 17.07 0.66 5.93
N ASP A 19 17.22 1.95 6.23
CA ASP A 19 16.92 2.53 7.54
C ASP A 19 15.42 2.81 7.70
N THR A 20 14.65 2.77 6.60
CA THR A 20 13.19 2.81 6.66
C THR A 20 12.71 1.54 7.36
N PRO A 21 11.98 1.64 8.49
CA PRO A 21 11.44 0.47 9.15
C PRO A 21 10.44 -0.21 8.22
N MET A 22 10.87 -1.30 7.57
CA MET A 22 10.03 -2.17 6.75
C MET A 22 9.08 -3.03 7.61
N ARG A 23 8.70 -2.53 8.79
CA ARG A 23 7.66 -3.08 9.64
C ARG A 23 6.35 -2.40 9.27
N LEU A 24 5.69 -2.98 8.27
CA LEU A 24 4.28 -2.66 8.02
C LEU A 24 3.49 -2.97 9.29
N SER A 25 2.76 -1.98 9.80
CA SER A 25 1.87 -2.17 10.94
C SER A 25 0.82 -3.25 10.60
N LEU A 26 0.24 -3.88 11.63
CA LEU A 26 -0.80 -4.89 11.40
C LEU A 26 -1.97 -4.32 10.60
N ASP A 27 -2.32 -3.06 10.84
CA ASP A 27 -3.40 -2.38 10.13
C ASP A 27 -3.02 -2.09 8.69
N GLU A 28 -1.77 -1.72 8.41
CA GLU A 28 -1.31 -1.53 7.03
C GLU A 28 -1.25 -2.85 6.25
N LYS A 29 -0.89 -3.96 6.90
CA LYS A 29 -0.97 -5.29 6.31
C LYS A 29 -2.42 -5.68 5.97
N ARG A 30 -3.36 -5.41 6.88
CA ARG A 30 -4.81 -5.64 6.67
C ARG A 30 -5.34 -4.78 5.53
N LEU A 31 -4.97 -3.50 5.48
CA LEU A 31 -5.37 -2.59 4.40
C LEU A 31 -4.84 -3.07 3.04
N ARG A 32 -3.57 -3.45 2.96
CA ARG A 32 -2.98 -4.01 1.73
C ARG A 32 -3.65 -5.31 1.31
N ALA A 33 -4.09 -6.15 2.25
CA ALA A 33 -4.86 -7.35 1.94
C ALA A 33 -6.23 -7.00 1.32
N ARG A 34 -6.94 -5.99 1.85
CA ARG A 34 -8.21 -5.51 1.28
C ARG A 34 -8.03 -4.92 -0.12
N ILE A 35 -6.97 -4.13 -0.32
CA ILE A 35 -6.63 -3.58 -1.65
C ILE A 35 -6.39 -4.71 -2.66
N ARG A 36 -5.63 -5.75 -2.28
CA ARG A 36 -5.42 -6.92 -3.14
C ARG A 36 -6.71 -7.67 -3.43
N ALA A 37 -7.56 -7.88 -2.43
CA ALA A 37 -8.87 -8.52 -2.62
C ALA A 37 -9.75 -7.72 -3.60
N ALA A 38 -9.85 -6.40 -3.43
CA ALA A 38 -10.57 -5.51 -4.34
C ALA A 38 -10.00 -5.56 -5.78
N HIS A 39 -8.67 -5.55 -5.92
CA HIS A 39 -8.01 -5.68 -7.22
C HIS A 39 -8.31 -7.03 -7.89
N THR A 40 -8.27 -8.14 -7.14
CA THR A 40 -8.62 -9.47 -7.66
C THR A 40 -10.10 -9.54 -8.04
N LEU A 41 -11.01 -8.99 -7.23
CA LEU A 41 -12.44 -8.90 -7.53
C LEU A 41 -12.70 -8.12 -8.83
N SER A 42 -11.86 -7.13 -9.12
CA SER A 42 -11.93 -6.36 -10.37
C SER A 42 -11.30 -7.05 -11.59
N ARG A 43 -10.79 -8.28 -11.45
CA ARG A 43 -10.05 -9.01 -12.50
C ARG A 43 -8.82 -8.25 -13.02
N GLY A 44 -8.26 -7.35 -12.19
CA GLY A 44 -7.07 -6.57 -12.52
C GLY A 44 -7.25 -5.44 -13.54
N SER A 45 -8.50 -5.11 -13.92
CA SER A 45 -8.78 -3.98 -14.83
C SER A 45 -9.23 -2.71 -14.10
N ALA A 46 -9.49 -2.78 -12.79
CA ALA A 46 -9.83 -1.59 -12.02
C ALA A 46 -8.59 -0.75 -11.75
N GLY A 47 -8.62 0.50 -12.21
CA GLY A 47 -7.63 1.50 -11.84
C GLY A 47 -7.66 1.84 -10.35
N ALA A 48 -6.61 2.53 -9.89
CA ALA A 48 -6.40 2.85 -8.47
C ALA A 48 -7.60 3.55 -7.81
N ARG A 49 -8.31 4.44 -8.52
CA ARG A 49 -9.52 5.11 -8.02
C ARG A 49 -10.65 4.12 -7.73
N THR A 50 -10.86 3.15 -8.61
CA THR A 50 -11.91 2.13 -8.46
C THR A 50 -11.60 1.18 -7.32
N VAL A 51 -10.34 0.76 -7.19
CA VAL A 51 -9.89 -0.06 -6.05
C VAL A 51 -10.04 0.70 -4.73
N ALA A 52 -9.69 1.99 -4.69
CA ALA A 52 -9.92 2.83 -3.52
C ALA A 52 -11.40 2.91 -3.15
N ARG A 53 -12.28 3.17 -4.13
CA ARG A 53 -13.74 3.19 -3.91
C ARG A 53 -14.25 1.86 -3.36
N MET A 54 -13.82 0.72 -3.93
CA MET A 54 -14.21 -0.62 -3.46
C MET A 54 -13.75 -0.89 -2.01
N VAL A 55 -12.53 -0.47 -1.65
CA VAL A 55 -12.02 -0.61 -0.28
C VAL A 55 -12.79 0.29 0.69
N THR A 56 -13.15 1.50 0.28
CA THR A 56 -14.01 2.42 1.06
C THR A 56 -15.42 1.87 1.22
N GLU A 57 -16.01 1.28 0.17
CA GLU A 57 -17.33 0.63 0.22
C GLU A 57 -17.32 -0.59 1.14
N MET A 58 -16.28 -1.45 1.06
CA MET A 58 -16.09 -2.57 1.99
C MET A 58 -15.93 -2.12 3.45
N ALA A 59 -15.31 -0.95 3.69
CA ALA A 59 -15.20 -0.39 5.02
C ALA A 59 -16.56 0.13 5.52
N CYS A 60 -17.28 0.87 4.66
CA CYS A 60 -18.57 1.46 4.97
C CYS A 60 -19.68 0.42 5.19
N SER A 61 -19.63 -0.74 4.52
CA SER A 61 -20.55 -1.86 4.78
C SER A 61 -20.36 -2.52 6.16
N SER A 62 -19.34 -2.12 6.94
CA SER A 62 -19.06 -2.66 8.27
C SER A 62 -19.00 -1.64 9.41
N ALA A 63 -18.89 -0.33 9.14
CA ALA A 63 -19.07 0.70 10.17
C ALA A 63 -19.18 2.10 9.56
N VAL A 64 -20.23 2.80 9.99
CA VAL A 64 -20.29 4.26 10.16
C VAL A 64 -18.97 4.80 10.75
N THR A 65 -18.52 5.96 10.25
CA THR A 65 -17.52 6.92 10.79
C THR A 65 -16.09 6.88 10.21
N ALA A 66 -15.82 7.81 9.29
CA ALA A 66 -14.67 8.75 9.38
C ALA A 66 -14.87 9.89 8.34
N PRO A 67 -14.94 11.16 8.75
CA PRO A 67 -14.86 12.26 7.80
C PRO A 67 -13.40 12.46 7.42
N VAL A 68 -13.06 12.29 6.13
CA VAL A 68 -11.82 12.84 5.60
C VAL A 68 -12.10 14.30 5.28
N GLY A 69 -11.67 15.18 6.18
CA GLY A 69 -11.58 16.61 5.95
C GLY A 69 -10.44 16.95 4.99
N GLY A 70 -10.67 17.98 4.19
CA GLY A 70 -9.77 18.59 3.21
C GLY A 70 -10.58 19.53 2.34
#